data_AF-A0AB35PZS7-F1
#
_entry.id   AF-A0AB35PZS7-F1
#
_cell.length_a   1.000
_cell.length_b   1.000
_cell.length_c   1.000
_cell.angle_alpha   90.00
_cell.angle_beta   90.00
_cell.angle_gamma   90.00
#
_symmetry.space_group_name_H-M   'P 1'
#
loop_
_entity.id
_entity.type
_entity.pdbx_description
1 polymer ?
#
loop_
_entity_poly.entity_id
_entity_poly.type
_entity_poly.pdbx_seq_one_letter_code
_entity_poly.pdbx_strand_id
1 'polypeptide(L)' 'MIFLKLTQNSTVEFQGKYGRESETVYDSVFIAPDHIESMTPAGLTYLRMVSGERISVRETPEEIIAMLTEGAAK' A
#
# COMPACT_ATOMS: atom_id res chain seq x y z
N MET A 1 9.58 12.06 12.34
CA MET A 1 9.32 10.83 11.56
C MET A 1 7.93 10.96 10.98
N ILE A 2 7.80 10.98 9.65
CA ILE A 2 6.51 11.16 8.97
C ILE A 2 5.98 9.76 8.63
N PHE A 3 4.68 9.55 8.82
CA PHE A 3 4.01 8.33 8.38
C PHE A 3 3.04 8.68 7.25
N LEU A 4 3.15 7.97 6.13
CA LEU A 4 2.20 8.04 5.05
C LEU A 4 1.01 7.14 5.36
N LYS A 5 -0.19 7.69 5.31
CA LYS A 5 -1.43 6.89 5.33
C LYS A 5 -1.77 6.52 3.88
N LEU A 6 -1.63 5.25 3.53
CA LEU A 6 -1.93 4.72 2.21
C LEU A 6 -3.08 3.72 2.28
N THR A 7 -3.67 3.41 1.12
CA THR A 7 -4.78 2.48 1.00
C THR A 7 -4.25 1.16 0.47
N GLN A 8 -3.99 0.22 1.39
CA GLN A 8 -3.56 -1.13 1.06
C GLN A 8 -4.69 -1.91 0.42
N ASN A 9 -4.34 -2.58 -0.68
CA ASN A 9 -5.17 -3.61 -1.26
C ASN A 9 -4.92 -4.94 -0.56
N SER A 10 -5.95 -5.50 0.07
CA SER A 10 -5.91 -6.76 0.82
C SER A 10 -6.95 -7.73 0.26
N THR A 11 -6.64 -9.02 0.31
CA THR A 11 -7.59 -10.06 -0.07
C THR A 11 -8.02 -10.80 1.17
N VAL A 12 -9.32 -10.79 1.46
CA VAL A 12 -9.91 -11.57 2.53
C VAL A 12 -10.48 -12.84 1.91
N GLU A 13 -10.21 -13.96 2.55
CA GLU A 13 -10.65 -15.26 2.08
C GLU A 13 -11.58 -15.87 3.12
N PHE A 14 -12.76 -16.30 2.66
CA PHE A 14 -13.79 -16.84 3.53
C PHE A 14 -14.46 -18.05 2.89
N GLN A 15 -15.11 -18.85 3.74
CA GLN A 15 -15.86 -20.02 3.27
C GLN A 15 -17.26 -19.58 2.85
N GLY A 16 -17.47 -19.50 1.54
CA GLY A 16 -18.77 -19.23 0.94
C GLY A 16 -19.63 -20.49 0.83
N LYS A 17 -20.78 -20.35 0.16
CA LYS A 17 -21.78 -21.42 0.06
C LYS A 17 -21.27 -22.64 -0.73
N TYR A 18 -20.38 -22.43 -1.69
CA TYR A 18 -19.91 -23.46 -2.62
C TYR A 18 -18.40 -23.72 -2.55
N GLY A 19 -17.68 -23.05 -1.64
CA GLY A 19 -16.22 -23.20 -1.53
C GLY A 19 -15.54 -21.95 -0.98
N ARG A 20 -14.22 -21.90 -1.18
CA ARG A 20 -13.39 -20.74 -0.81
C ARG A 20 -13.69 -19.59 -1.76
N GLU A 21 -14.17 -18.49 -1.19
CA GLU A 21 -14.42 -17.24 -1.90
C GLU A 21 -13.42 -16.19 -1.42
N SER A 22 -13.10 -15.24 -2.29
CA SER A 22 -12.11 -14.20 -2.02
C SER A 22 -12.72 -12.84 -2.34
N GLU A 23 -12.57 -11.89 -1.43
CA GLU A 23 -13.01 -10.51 -1.61
C GLU A 23 -11.84 -9.56 -1.46
N THR A 24 -11.78 -8.57 -2.34
CA THR A 24 -10.80 -7.50 -2.30
C THR A 24 -11.29 -6.40 -1.37
N VAL A 25 -10.57 -6.17 -0.27
CA VAL A 25 -10.87 -5.16 0.74
C VAL A 25 -9.77 -4.11 0.77
N TYR A 26 -10.16 -2.85 0.94
CA TYR A 26 -9.24 -1.73 1.04
C TYR A 26 -9.07 -1.33 2.50
N ASP A 27 -7.85 -1.43 3.01
CA ASP A 27 -7.54 -1.08 4.40
C ASP A 27 -6.51 0.06 4.48
N SER A 28 -6.50 0.80 5.58
CA SER A 28 -5.52 1.86 5.79
C SER A 28 -4.22 1.29 6.34
N VAL A 29 -3.11 1.55 5.65
CA VAL A 29 -1.76 1.20 6.12
C VAL A 29 -0.94 2.46 6.38
N PHE A 30 -0.16 2.45 7.45
CA PHE A 30 0.73 3.56 7.82
C PHE A 30 2.18 3.14 7.58
N ILE A 31 2.83 3.77 6.60
CA ILE A 31 4.18 3.40 6.16
C ILE A 31 5.15 4.55 6.44
N ALA A 32 6.29 4.21 7.04
CA ALA A 32 7.42 5.13 7.14
C ALA A 32 8.12 5.20 5.76
N PRO A 33 8.28 6.38 5.16
CA PRO A 33 8.90 6.56 3.84
C PRO A 33 10.30 5.96 3.73
N ASP A 34 11.08 6.11 4.81
CA ASP A 34 12.47 5.63 4.89
C ASP A 34 12.58 4.10 4.78
N HIS A 35 11.46 3.38 4.95
CA HIS A 35 11.40 1.93 4.83
C HIS A 35 10.93 1.46 3.44
N ILE A 36 10.63 2.38 2.52
CA ILE A 36 10.28 2.04 1.13
C ILE A 36 11.58 1.90 0.33
N GLU A 37 11.85 0.69 -0.16
CA GLU A 37 13.01 0.39 -1.02
C GLU A 37 12.73 0.82 -2.47
N SER A 38 11.55 0.47 -3.00
CA SER A 38 11.18 0.79 -4.38
C SER A 38 9.67 0.80 -4.58
N MET A 39 9.20 1.57 -5.55
CA MET A 39 7.79 1.63 -5.98
C MET A 39 7.69 1.14 -7.42
N THR A 40 6.77 0.22 -7.72
CA THR A 40 6.56 -0.30 -9.08
C THR A 40 5.10 -0.21 -9.48
N PRO A 41 4.73 0.60 -10.49
CA PRO A 41 3.36 0.70 -10.97
C PRO A 41 3.03 -0.48 -11.91
N ALA A 42 1.98 -1.24 -11.58
CA ALA A 42 1.47 -2.34 -12.40
C ALA A 42 -0.04 -2.51 -12.20
N GLY A 43 -0.81 -1.44 -12.47
CA GLY A 43 -2.25 -1.32 -12.20
C GLY A 43 -2.53 -0.83 -10.79
N LEU A 44 -1.91 -1.47 -9.79
CA LEU A 44 -1.72 -0.94 -8.44
C LEU A 44 -0.23 -0.62 -8.24
N THR A 45 0.09 0.17 -7.23
CA THR A 45 1.50 0.45 -6.88
C THR A 45 1.98 -0.61 -5.92
N TYR A 46 3.03 -1.34 -6.30
CA TYR A 46 3.71 -2.27 -5.41
C TYR A 46 4.84 -1.56 -4.69
N LEU A 47 4.73 -1.48 -3.37
CA LEU A 47 5.76 -1.00 -2.47
C LEU A 47 6.60 -2.19 -2.03
N ARG A 48 7.89 -2.17 -2.36
CA ARG A 48 8.86 -3.08 -1.79
C ARG A 48 9.46 -2.40 -0.56
N MET A 49 9.34 -3.05 0.59
CA MET A 49 9.87 -2.57 1.85
C MET A 49 11.32 -3.01 2.02
N VAL A 50 12.12 -2.26 2.78
CA VAL A 50 13.50 -2.63 3.15
C VAL A 50 13.55 -3.98 3.91
N SER A 51 12.46 -4.35 4.59
CA SER A 51 12.29 -5.67 5.21
C SER A 51 12.17 -6.83 4.21
N GLY A 52 12.01 -6.55 2.91
CA GLY A 52 11.70 -7.51 1.87
C GLY A 52 10.20 -7.77 1.67
N GLU A 53 9.34 -7.21 2.52
CA GLU A 53 7.88 -7.29 2.38
C GLU A 53 7.40 -6.53 1.14
N ARG A 54 6.31 -6.99 0.53
CA ARG A 54 5.65 -6.33 -0.60
C ARG A 54 4.22 -5.98 -0.23
N ILE A 55 3.89 -4.69 -0.34
CA ILE A 55 2.56 -4.16 -0.05
C ILE A 55 2.00 -3.56 -1.34
N SER A 56 0.80 -3.96 -1.74
CA SER A 56 0.08 -3.34 -2.84
C SER A 56 -0.79 -2.19 -2.31
N VAL A 57 -0.61 -1.00 -2.85
CA VAL A 57 -1.39 0.20 -2.50
C VAL A 57 -2.09 0.76 -3.73
N ARG A 58 -3.18 1.51 -3.48
CA ARG A 58 -4.00 2.10 -4.55
C ARG A 58 -3.42 3.40 -5.09
N GLU A 59 -2.72 4.15 -4.25
CA GLU A 59 -2.10 5.42 -4.61
C GLU A 59 -1.00 5.21 -5.66
N THR A 60 -0.86 6.13 -6.61
CA THR A 60 0.21 6.06 -7.62
C THR A 60 1.55 6.50 -7.01
N PRO A 61 2.70 6.16 -7.63
CA PRO A 61 3.99 6.66 -7.16
C PRO A 61 4.03 8.19 -7.09
N GLU A 62 3.38 8.89 -8.03
CA GLU A 62 3.32 10.35 -8.07
C GLU A 62 2.53 10.93 -6.89
N GLU A 63 1.39 10.33 -6.55
CA GLU A 63 0.58 10.71 -5.39
C GLU A 63 1.37 10.51 -4.09
N ILE A 64 2.06 9.37 -3.96
CA ILE A 64 2.91 9.08 -2.79
C ILE A 64 4.04 10.11 -2.67
N ILE A 65 4.69 10.48 -3.77
CA ILE A 65 5.73 11.52 -3.79
C ILE A 65 5.15 12.89 -3.40
N ALA A 66 3.95 13.24 -3.87
CA ALA A 66 3.29 14.48 -3.48
C ALA A 66 2.96 14.50 -1.96
N MET A 67 2.49 13.38 -1.41
CA MET A 67 2.25 13.26 0.04
C MET A 67 3.55 13.40 0.85
N LEU A 68 4.68 12.92 0.32
CA LEU A 68 5.99 13.08 0.94
C LEU A 68 6.45 14.53 0.97
N THR A 69 6.30 15.24 -0.15
CA THR A 69 6.72 16.64 -0.25
C THR A 69 5.84 17.57 0.58
N GLU A 70 4.52 17.32 0.61
CA GLU A 70 3.58 18.06 1.48
C GLU A 70 3.85 17.79 2.97
N GLY A 71 4.12 16.54 3.34
CA GLY A 71 4.45 16.16 4.71
C GLY A 71 5.78 16.75 5.19
N ALA A 72 6.75 16.94 4.29
CA ALA A 72 8.05 17.55 4.59
C ALA A 72 8.02 19.09 4.67
N ALA A 73 6.96 19.73 4.18
CA ALA A 73 6.78 21.19 4.17
C ALA A 73 6.14 21.75 5.47
N LYS A 74 5.83 20.90 6.45
CA LYS A 74 5.32 21.27 7.78
C LYS A 74 6.37 21.01 8.85
#